data_AF-A0A9E1ZLC6-F1
#
_entry.id   AF-A0A9E1ZLC6-F1
#
_cell.length_a   1.000
_cell.length_b   1.000
_cell.length_c   1.000
_cell.angle_alpha   90.00
_cell.angle_beta   90.00
_cell.angle_gamma   90.00
#
_symmetry.space_group_name_H-M   'P 1'
#
loop_
_entity.id
_entity.type
_entity.pdbx_description
1 polymer ?
#
loop_
_entity_poly.entity_id
_entity_poly.type
_entity_poly.pdbx_seq_one_letter_code
_entity_poly.pdbx_strand_id
1 'polypeptide(L)'
;MQCPNCGNQIPDASKKCGVCGVALNTQVAQANTGIPDWAKGLLVGGGIGLVFFMVLGAAYVFFYLRPSVSMVEPTQIPTAVVAPTQIPPTAAVLVEPPSEKTPTPIIAPTQSPTPTAEPQYCDAFEGVNMTVVYIDWYKDEPLEFYIKMPGGVPGLEKEIPGASGEWNYRVKIGNHNSTGCDFIAGYKERLYCEIELPAEYEGAVHPMSLYVDTCEQNVYSGQSAFLPEIKNK
;
A
#
# COMPACT_ATOMS: atom_id res chain seq x y z
N MET A 1 -8.56 -47.72 9.77
CA MET A 1 -8.06 -46.57 8.96
C MET A 1 -9.07 -46.13 7.89
N GLN A 2 -9.06 -44.88 7.37
CA GLN A 2 -9.94 -44.44 6.27
C GLN A 2 -9.27 -44.60 4.89
N CYS A 3 -10.03 -44.99 3.86
CA CYS A 3 -9.52 -45.08 2.49
C CYS A 3 -9.20 -43.68 1.94
N PRO A 4 -7.98 -43.40 1.46
CA PRO A 4 -7.66 -42.09 0.88
C PRO A 4 -8.43 -41.81 -0.43
N ASN A 5 -8.91 -42.86 -1.10
CA ASN A 5 -9.63 -42.70 -2.37
C ASN A 5 -11.15 -42.55 -2.20
N CYS A 6 -11.76 -43.15 -1.17
CA CYS A 6 -13.23 -43.16 -1.03
C CYS A 6 -13.75 -42.85 0.39
N GLY A 7 -12.88 -42.54 1.35
CA GLY A 7 -13.26 -42.15 2.72
C GLY A 7 -13.83 -43.26 3.62
N ASN A 8 -14.13 -44.45 3.08
CA ASN A 8 -14.71 -45.52 3.89
C ASN A 8 -13.73 -46.08 4.93
N GLN A 9 -14.25 -46.50 6.09
CA GLN A 9 -13.46 -47.18 7.10
C GLN A 9 -13.05 -48.58 6.62
N ILE A 10 -11.78 -48.89 6.83
CA ILE A 10 -11.15 -50.15 6.45
C ILE A 10 -10.51 -50.76 7.70
N PRO A 11 -10.70 -52.08 7.94
CA PRO A 11 -10.00 -52.78 9.00
C PRO A 11 -8.50 -52.80 8.71
N ASP A 12 -7.69 -52.60 9.76
CA ASP A 12 -6.27 -52.25 9.65
C ASP A 12 -5.38 -53.35 9.02
N ALA A 13 -5.91 -54.56 8.82
CA ALA A 13 -5.22 -55.67 8.16
C ALA A 13 -5.53 -55.83 6.66
N SER A 14 -6.35 -54.96 6.06
CA SER A 14 -6.80 -55.13 4.68
C SER A 14 -5.78 -54.60 3.67
N LYS A 15 -5.39 -55.43 2.69
CA LYS A 15 -4.47 -55.03 1.60
C LYS A 15 -5.14 -54.19 0.50
N LYS A 16 -6.48 -54.17 0.47
CA LYS A 16 -7.29 -53.45 -0.52
C LYS A 16 -8.54 -52.89 0.14
N CYS A 17 -9.06 -51.79 -0.40
CA CYS A 17 -10.39 -51.31 0.00
C CYS A 17 -11.48 -52.20 -0.60
N GLY A 18 -12.38 -52.74 0.23
CA GLY A 18 -13.51 -53.56 -0.23
C GLY A 18 -14.55 -52.81 -1.05
N VAL A 19 -14.53 -51.47 -1.04
CA VAL A 19 -15.51 -50.64 -1.75
C VAL A 19 -14.97 -50.11 -3.08
N CYS A 20 -13.76 -49.53 -3.10
CA CYS A 20 -13.20 -48.96 -4.32
C CYS A 20 -12.12 -49.82 -5.00
N GLY A 21 -11.74 -50.95 -4.41
CA GLY A 21 -10.77 -51.90 -4.98
C GLY A 21 -9.30 -51.44 -4.97
N VAL A 22 -9.01 -50.21 -4.54
CA VAL A 22 -7.66 -49.65 -4.50
C VAL A 22 -6.79 -50.43 -3.52
N ALA A 23 -5.59 -50.80 -3.98
CA ALA A 23 -4.57 -51.41 -3.14
C ALA A 23 -4.04 -50.39 -2.14
N LEU A 24 -4.11 -50.72 -0.86
CA LEU A 24 -3.52 -49.91 0.19
C LEU A 24 -2.08 -50.38 0.29
N ASN A 25 -1.15 -49.54 -0.16
CA ASN A 25 0.27 -49.85 -0.09
C ASN A 25 0.69 -49.77 1.39
N THR A 26 0.53 -50.88 2.10
CA THR A 26 0.91 -51.02 3.51
C THR A 26 2.44 -51.09 3.62
N GLN A 27 3.11 -49.99 3.32
CA GLN A 27 4.48 -49.73 3.77
C GLN A 27 4.42 -49.12 5.17
N VAL A 28 3.93 -49.90 6.13
CA VAL A 28 4.34 -49.72 7.52
C VAL A 28 5.09 -50.99 7.89
N ALA A 29 6.26 -51.15 7.26
CA ALA A 29 7.27 -52.00 7.85
C ALA A 29 7.57 -51.40 9.22
N GLN A 30 7.17 -52.11 10.29
CA GLN A 30 7.67 -51.87 11.63
C GLN A 30 9.20 -51.99 11.58
N ALA A 31 9.86 -50.87 11.35
CA ALA A 31 11.29 -50.74 11.49
C ALA A 31 11.60 -50.65 12.99
N ASN A 32 11.49 -51.78 13.70
CA ASN A 32 12.24 -52.00 14.94
C ASN A 32 13.71 -52.22 14.60
N THR A 33 14.32 -51.27 13.91
CA THR A 33 15.77 -51.20 13.76
C THR A 33 16.27 -50.21 14.80
N GLY A 34 16.95 -50.75 15.82
CA GLY A 34 17.66 -49.93 16.79
C GLY A 34 18.53 -48.92 16.05
N ILE A 35 18.42 -47.66 16.45
CA ILE A 35 19.11 -46.53 15.84
C ILE A 35 20.61 -46.87 15.80
N PRO A 36 21.22 -46.96 14.61
CA PRO A 36 22.63 -47.33 14.48
C PRO A 36 23.51 -46.29 15.20
N ASP A 37 24.60 -46.72 15.83
CA ASP A 37 25.37 -45.85 16.76
C ASP A 37 25.90 -44.56 16.10
N TRP A 38 26.10 -44.54 14.78
CA TRP A 38 26.46 -43.32 14.05
C TRP A 38 25.34 -42.26 14.09
N ALA A 39 24.07 -42.67 14.11
CA ALA A 39 22.91 -41.78 14.19
C ALA A 39 22.71 -41.21 15.61
N LYS A 40 23.21 -41.88 16.66
CA LYS A 40 23.25 -41.29 18.01
C LYS A 40 24.21 -40.10 18.09
N GLY A 41 25.36 -40.18 17.41
CA GLY A 41 26.30 -39.05 17.29
C GLY A 41 25.68 -37.85 16.57
N LEU A 42 24.90 -38.12 15.52
CA LEU A 42 24.20 -37.08 14.74
C LEU A 42 23.05 -36.43 15.53
N LEU A 43 22.36 -37.18 16.40
CA LEU A 43 21.32 -36.64 17.28
C LEU A 43 21.90 -35.70 18.35
N VAL A 44 23.05 -36.04 18.93
CA VAL A 44 23.72 -35.19 19.93
C VAL A 44 24.32 -33.95 19.26
N GLY A 45 24.98 -34.10 18.11
CA GLY A 45 25.54 -32.97 17.35
C GLY A 45 24.47 -32.04 16.76
N GLY A 46 23.37 -32.62 16.26
CA GLY A 46 22.25 -31.86 15.68
C GLY A 46 21.51 -31.01 16.69
N GLY A 47 21.35 -31.49 17.93
CA GLY A 47 20.72 -30.71 19.00
C GLY A 47 21.50 -29.44 19.35
N ILE A 48 22.83 -29.54 19.46
CA ILE A 48 23.69 -28.39 19.76
C ILE A 48 23.69 -27.39 18.60
N GLY A 49 23.76 -27.88 17.36
CA GLY A 49 23.71 -27.02 16.16
C GLY A 49 22.42 -26.22 16.06
N LEU A 50 21.27 -26.84 16.35
CA LEU A 50 19.96 -26.18 16.28
C LEU A 50 19.80 -25.10 17.35
N VAL A 51 20.24 -25.36 18.58
CA VAL A 51 20.24 -24.35 19.65
C VAL A 51 21.12 -23.17 19.29
N PHE A 52 22.32 -23.42 18.75
CA PHE A 52 23.23 -22.35 18.31
C PHE A 52 22.62 -21.50 17.19
N PHE A 53 21.97 -22.14 16.20
CA PHE A 53 21.27 -21.44 15.12
C PHE A 53 20.09 -20.61 15.62
N MET A 54 19.32 -21.10 16.59
CA MET A 54 18.24 -20.33 17.21
C MET A 54 18.79 -19.11 17.96
N VAL A 55 19.88 -19.25 18.72
CA VAL A 55 20.48 -18.13 19.45
C VAL A 55 21.03 -17.08 18.49
N LEU A 56 21.73 -17.49 17.43
CA LEU A 56 22.21 -16.56 16.39
C LEU A 56 21.07 -15.90 15.63
N GLY A 57 20.02 -16.66 15.28
CA GLY A 57 18.83 -16.11 14.63
C GLY A 57 18.12 -15.07 15.51
N ALA A 58 17.93 -15.37 16.81
CA ALA A 58 17.35 -14.44 17.76
C ALA A 58 18.21 -13.17 17.94
N ALA A 59 19.53 -13.32 18.03
CA ALA A 59 20.45 -12.19 18.09
C ALA A 59 20.38 -11.34 16.82
N TYR A 60 20.37 -11.96 15.63
CA TYR A 60 20.24 -11.26 14.37
C TYR A 60 18.93 -10.46 14.31
N VAL A 61 17.80 -11.06 14.66
CA VAL A 61 16.50 -10.35 14.72
C VAL A 61 16.55 -9.20 15.73
N PHE A 62 17.14 -9.41 16.91
CA PHE A 62 17.19 -8.38 17.95
C PHE A 62 18.07 -7.19 17.56
N PHE A 63 19.23 -7.42 16.93
CA PHE A 63 20.16 -6.36 16.58
C PHE A 63 19.88 -5.69 15.24
N TYR A 64 19.37 -6.42 14.24
CA TYR A 64 19.16 -5.89 12.89
C TYR A 64 17.70 -5.55 12.58
N LEU A 65 16.73 -6.26 13.17
CA LEU A 65 15.30 -6.06 12.85
C LEU A 65 14.52 -5.30 13.92
N ARG A 66 15.11 -5.01 15.08
CA ARG A 66 14.58 -3.95 15.95
C ARG A 66 15.27 -2.64 15.59
N PRO A 67 14.72 -1.83 14.66
CA PRO A 67 15.16 -0.45 14.56
C PRO A 67 15.00 0.15 15.95
N SER A 68 16.05 0.82 16.43
CA SER A 68 16.00 1.62 17.65
C SER A 68 14.89 2.65 17.46
N VAL A 69 13.67 2.33 17.91
CA VAL A 69 12.57 3.29 17.95
C VAL A 69 12.90 4.25 19.09
N SER A 70 13.88 5.13 18.86
CA SER A 70 14.00 6.37 19.60
C SER A 70 12.80 7.21 19.18
N MET A 71 11.66 6.97 19.81
CA MET A 71 10.55 7.92 19.76
C MET A 71 11.10 9.21 20.36
N VAL A 72 11.42 10.17 19.50
CA VAL A 72 11.61 11.55 19.94
C VAL A 72 10.24 11.96 20.46
N GLU A 73 10.13 12.08 21.78
CA GLU A 73 8.94 12.61 22.44
C GLU A 73 8.64 13.97 21.80
N PRO A 74 7.44 14.16 21.22
CA PRO A 74 7.11 15.40 20.54
C PRO A 74 7.28 16.55 21.52
N THR A 75 8.29 17.38 21.31
CA THR A 75 8.42 18.63 22.05
C THR A 75 7.21 19.46 21.68
N GLN A 76 6.27 19.60 22.62
CA GLN A 76 5.12 20.46 22.46
C GLN A 76 5.63 21.89 22.32
N ILE A 77 5.73 22.37 21.08
CA ILE A 77 5.98 23.77 20.80
C ILE A 77 4.73 24.51 21.30
N PRO A 78 4.85 25.41 22.28
CA PRO A 78 3.71 26.17 22.76
C PRO A 78 3.16 27.01 21.62
N THR A 79 1.97 26.66 21.12
CA THR A 79 1.22 27.46 20.17
C THR A 79 0.89 28.80 20.82
N ALA A 80 1.57 29.85 20.39
CA ALA A 80 1.21 31.21 20.75
C ALA A 80 -0.19 31.49 20.17
N VAL A 81 -1.17 31.66 21.07
CA VAL A 81 -2.51 32.12 20.72
C VAL A 81 -2.38 33.57 20.28
N VAL A 82 -2.35 33.80 18.96
CA VAL A 82 -2.43 35.15 18.39
C VAL A 82 -3.86 35.64 18.60
N ALA A 83 -4.02 36.66 19.44
CA ALA A 83 -5.29 37.34 19.64
C ALA A 83 -5.76 37.93 18.29
N PRO A 84 -7.05 37.77 17.92
CA PRO A 84 -7.56 38.29 16.66
C PRO A 84 -7.44 39.81 16.63
N THR A 85 -6.69 40.33 15.65
CA THR A 85 -6.66 41.76 15.35
C THR A 85 -8.01 42.13 14.74
N GLN A 86 -8.77 42.98 15.43
CA GLN A 86 -10.05 43.49 14.94
C GLN A 86 -9.82 44.36 13.70
N ILE A 87 -10.51 44.00 12.61
CA ILE A 87 -10.53 44.76 11.37
C ILE A 87 -11.31 46.07 11.63
N PRO A 88 -10.78 47.25 11.23
CA PRO A 88 -11.49 48.51 11.34
C PRO A 88 -12.74 48.54 10.42
N PRO A 89 -13.80 49.26 10.81
CA PRO A 89 -15.04 49.33 10.04
C PRO A 89 -14.83 50.03 8.69
N THR A 90 -15.11 49.29 7.61
CA THR A 90 -15.17 49.81 6.24
C THR A 90 -16.30 50.84 6.10
N ALA A 91 -15.96 52.03 5.61
CA ALA A 91 -16.91 53.11 5.34
C ALA A 91 -17.94 52.70 4.27
N ALA A 92 -19.20 53.00 4.56
CA ALA A 92 -20.33 52.81 3.65
C ALA A 92 -20.16 53.66 2.38
N VAL A 93 -20.13 53.01 1.22
CA VAL A 93 -20.23 53.66 -0.09
C VAL A 93 -21.69 53.75 -0.50
N LEU A 94 -22.03 54.93 -0.99
CA LEU A 94 -23.36 55.44 -1.32
C LEU A 94 -23.96 54.79 -2.58
N VAL A 95 -25.27 54.65 -2.54
CA VAL A 95 -26.23 54.07 -3.48
C VAL A 95 -26.18 54.61 -4.92
N GLU A 96 -26.36 53.73 -5.91
CA GLU A 96 -26.69 54.05 -7.32
C GLU A 96 -28.09 53.46 -7.69
N PRO A 97 -28.87 54.07 -8.62
CA PRO A 97 -30.33 53.88 -8.73
C PRO A 97 -30.79 52.54 -9.34
N PRO A 98 -32.08 52.19 -9.16
CA PRO A 98 -32.64 50.92 -9.61
C PRO A 98 -32.88 50.91 -11.12
N SER A 99 -32.23 49.98 -11.82
CA SER A 99 -32.54 49.68 -13.21
C SER A 99 -33.71 48.68 -13.28
N GLU A 100 -34.67 49.05 -14.12
CA GLU A 100 -35.97 48.42 -14.34
C GLU A 100 -35.83 46.98 -14.83
N LYS A 101 -36.38 46.02 -14.07
CA LYS A 101 -36.32 44.59 -14.39
C LYS A 101 -37.39 44.23 -15.43
N THR A 102 -36.94 43.87 -16.62
CA THR A 102 -37.70 43.04 -17.56
C THR A 102 -38.03 41.69 -16.91
N PRO A 103 -39.28 41.18 -17.00
CA PRO A 103 -39.63 39.87 -16.47
C PRO A 103 -38.95 38.77 -17.28
N THR A 104 -37.87 38.21 -16.74
CA THR A 104 -37.27 36.96 -17.23
C THR A 104 -38.31 35.84 -17.07
N PRO A 105 -38.56 35.02 -18.12
CA PRO A 105 -39.47 33.89 -18.02
C PRO A 105 -39.00 32.95 -16.91
N ILE A 106 -39.91 32.61 -15.99
CA ILE A 106 -39.70 31.62 -14.95
C ILE A 106 -39.53 30.26 -15.64
N ILE A 107 -38.27 29.84 -15.81
CA ILE A 107 -37.92 28.51 -16.26
C ILE A 107 -38.28 27.57 -15.12
N ALA A 108 -39.18 26.61 -15.37
CA ALA A 108 -39.51 25.55 -14.43
C ALA A 108 -38.22 24.89 -13.93
N PRO A 109 -38.10 24.56 -12.63
CA PRO A 109 -36.88 23.96 -12.09
C PRO A 109 -36.57 22.70 -12.87
N THR A 110 -35.54 22.78 -13.72
CA THR A 110 -34.92 21.61 -14.33
C THR A 110 -34.45 20.78 -13.16
N GLN A 111 -35.09 19.64 -12.95
CA GLN A 111 -34.68 18.68 -11.93
C GLN A 111 -33.21 18.38 -12.24
N SER A 112 -32.32 18.78 -11.33
CA SER A 112 -30.91 18.36 -11.38
C SER A 112 -30.96 16.84 -11.49
N PRO A 113 -30.36 16.25 -12.54
CA PRO A 113 -30.42 14.81 -12.72
C PRO A 113 -30.02 14.15 -11.41
N THR A 114 -30.85 13.22 -10.94
CA THR A 114 -30.52 12.35 -9.80
C THR A 114 -29.09 11.89 -10.03
N PRO A 115 -28.15 12.15 -9.11
CA PRO A 115 -26.76 11.74 -9.29
C PRO A 115 -26.77 10.25 -9.55
N THR A 116 -26.50 9.88 -10.81
CA THR A 116 -26.26 8.49 -11.19
C THR A 116 -25.16 8.03 -10.27
N ALA A 117 -25.46 7.07 -9.39
CA ALA A 117 -24.53 6.58 -8.38
C ALA A 117 -23.18 6.36 -9.06
N GLU A 118 -22.22 7.23 -8.73
CA GLU A 118 -20.93 7.25 -9.38
C GLU A 118 -20.28 5.91 -9.05
N PRO A 119 -19.98 5.08 -10.07
CA PRO A 119 -19.42 3.76 -9.82
C PRO A 119 -18.15 3.90 -8.97
N GLN A 120 -18.04 3.09 -7.93
CA GLN A 120 -16.91 3.11 -7.00
C GLN A 120 -15.66 2.54 -7.68
N TYR A 121 -15.04 3.33 -8.55
CA TYR A 121 -13.80 2.97 -9.23
C TYR A 121 -12.64 2.71 -8.26
N CYS A 122 -12.73 3.26 -7.05
CA CYS A 122 -11.71 3.18 -6.01
C CYS A 122 -11.53 1.75 -5.46
N ASP A 123 -12.52 0.88 -5.64
CA ASP A 123 -12.43 -0.54 -5.26
C ASP A 123 -11.32 -1.27 -6.06
N ALA A 124 -10.93 -0.73 -7.22
CA ALA A 124 -9.82 -1.26 -8.01
C ALA A 124 -8.47 -1.21 -7.29
N PHE A 125 -8.36 -0.38 -6.24
CA PHE A 125 -7.15 -0.22 -5.44
C PHE A 125 -7.20 -1.01 -4.12
N GLU A 126 -8.34 -1.60 -3.76
CA GLU A 126 -8.47 -2.36 -2.52
C GLU A 126 -7.55 -3.59 -2.53
N GLY A 127 -6.71 -3.72 -1.49
CA GLY A 127 -5.77 -4.83 -1.36
C GLY A 127 -4.56 -4.79 -2.29
N VAL A 128 -4.38 -3.73 -3.09
CA VAL A 128 -3.18 -3.55 -3.92
C VAL A 128 -1.99 -3.20 -3.02
N ASN A 129 -0.97 -4.06 -3.02
CA ASN A 129 0.25 -3.82 -2.27
C ASN A 129 1.19 -2.88 -3.06
N MET A 130 1.07 -1.58 -2.82
CA MET A 130 1.87 -0.56 -3.50
C MET A 130 3.26 -0.43 -2.88
N THR A 131 4.29 -0.33 -3.72
CA THR A 131 5.68 -0.10 -3.28
C THR A 131 6.25 1.13 -3.98
N VAL A 132 6.83 2.04 -3.22
CA VAL A 132 7.46 3.26 -3.76
C VAL A 132 8.94 2.99 -4.00
N VAL A 133 9.44 3.39 -5.17
CA VAL A 133 10.86 3.29 -5.53
C VAL A 133 11.35 4.64 -6.03
N TYR A 134 12.29 5.22 -5.31
CA TYR A 134 12.92 6.49 -5.67
C TYR A 134 14.01 6.30 -6.70
N ILE A 135 14.12 7.24 -7.63
CA ILE A 135 15.27 7.41 -8.51
C ILE A 135 16.27 8.33 -7.78
N ASP A 136 17.51 8.38 -8.26
CA ASP A 136 18.53 9.27 -7.72
C ASP A 136 18.04 10.74 -7.73
N TRP A 137 18.02 11.36 -6.54
CA TRP A 137 17.63 12.75 -6.39
C TRP A 137 18.85 13.66 -6.50
N TYR A 138 18.86 14.57 -7.46
CA TYR A 138 19.94 15.53 -7.67
C TYR A 138 19.54 16.93 -7.23
N LYS A 139 20.56 17.72 -6.85
CA LYS A 139 20.37 19.11 -6.46
C LYS A 139 19.74 19.92 -7.60
N ASP A 140 18.75 20.74 -7.26
CA ASP A 140 18.01 21.62 -8.19
C ASP A 140 17.18 20.85 -9.24
N GLU A 141 16.91 19.56 -9.02
CA GLU A 141 16.03 18.73 -9.85
C GLU A 141 14.84 18.19 -9.04
N PRO A 142 13.68 17.97 -9.68
CA PRO A 142 12.55 17.31 -9.02
C PRO A 142 12.95 15.88 -8.62
N LEU A 143 12.37 15.40 -7.52
CA LEU A 143 12.50 14.01 -7.13
C LEU A 143 11.65 13.16 -8.08
N GLU A 144 12.31 12.31 -8.87
CA GLU A 144 11.65 11.30 -9.68
C GLU A 144 11.49 9.99 -8.89
N PHE A 145 10.34 9.34 -9.03
CA PHE A 145 10.08 8.04 -8.42
C PHE A 145 9.00 7.30 -9.19
N TYR A 146 8.82 6.02 -8.88
CA TYR A 146 7.66 5.28 -9.35
C TYR A 146 6.98 4.50 -8.24
N ILE A 147 5.66 4.34 -8.37
CA ILE A 147 4.85 3.48 -7.51
C ILE A 147 4.59 2.19 -8.27
N LYS A 148 5.07 1.08 -7.71
CA LYS A 148 4.80 -0.25 -8.22
C LYS A 148 3.42 -0.73 -7.77
N MET A 149 2.55 -1.08 -8.70
CA MET A 149 1.20 -1.60 -8.46
C MET A 149 1.05 -2.99 -9.10
N PRO A 150 1.23 -4.08 -8.33
CA PRO A 150 1.07 -5.44 -8.85
C PRO A 150 -0.29 -5.63 -9.53
N GLY A 151 -0.30 -6.18 -10.74
CA GLY A 151 -1.52 -6.34 -11.54
C GLY A 151 -1.88 -5.15 -12.44
N GLY A 152 -1.02 -4.13 -12.50
CA GLY A 152 -1.13 -3.00 -13.42
C GLY A 152 -1.79 -1.76 -12.80
N VAL A 153 -1.50 -0.59 -13.37
CA VAL A 153 -2.06 0.69 -12.92
C VAL A 153 -3.52 0.80 -13.39
N PRO A 154 -4.52 0.90 -12.47
CA PRO A 154 -5.93 1.03 -12.85
C PRO A 154 -6.18 2.18 -13.84
N GLY A 155 -7.02 1.98 -14.85
CA GLY A 155 -7.38 3.03 -15.81
C GLY A 155 -6.32 3.39 -16.86
N LEU A 156 -5.03 3.16 -16.59
CA LEU A 156 -3.94 3.40 -17.55
C LEU A 156 -3.44 2.11 -18.20
N GLU A 157 -3.14 1.08 -17.40
CA GLU A 157 -2.71 -0.23 -17.89
C GLU A 157 -3.81 -1.28 -17.76
N LYS A 158 -4.55 -1.24 -16.65
CA LYS A 158 -5.63 -2.17 -16.35
C LYS A 158 -6.98 -1.51 -16.63
N GLU A 159 -7.69 -2.01 -17.64
CA GLU A 159 -9.05 -1.53 -17.95
C GLU A 159 -10.00 -1.79 -16.78
N ILE A 160 -10.76 -0.76 -16.40
CA ILE A 160 -11.79 -0.84 -15.37
C ILE A 160 -13.16 -0.81 -16.06
N PRO A 161 -13.97 -1.89 -15.98
CA PRO A 161 -15.25 -1.96 -16.67
C PRO A 161 -16.17 -0.79 -16.29
N GLY A 162 -16.66 -0.08 -17.31
CA GLY A 162 -17.55 1.07 -17.13
C GLY A 162 -16.86 2.40 -16.81
N ALA A 163 -15.54 2.40 -16.59
CA ALA A 163 -14.79 3.64 -16.47
C ALA A 163 -14.65 4.30 -17.84
N SER A 164 -15.25 5.48 -17.96
CA SER A 164 -15.03 6.37 -19.10
C SER A 164 -14.46 7.69 -18.58
N GLY A 165 -13.23 8.02 -18.96
CA GLY A 165 -12.58 9.25 -18.52
C GLY A 165 -11.07 9.16 -18.63
N GLU A 166 -10.43 10.33 -18.56
CA GLU A 166 -9.00 10.42 -18.34
C GLU A 166 -8.72 10.15 -16.86
N TRP A 167 -7.69 9.36 -16.59
CA TRP A 167 -7.30 9.01 -15.22
C TRP A 167 -6.11 9.86 -14.82
N ASN A 168 -6.31 10.80 -13.90
CA ASN A 168 -5.26 11.71 -13.45
C ASN A 168 -4.78 11.33 -12.06
N TYR A 169 -3.52 10.92 -11.99
CA TYR A 169 -2.86 10.53 -10.76
C TYR A 169 -2.06 11.70 -10.18
N ARG A 170 -2.12 11.87 -8.86
CA ARG A 170 -1.27 12.81 -8.12
C ARG A 170 -0.77 12.20 -6.83
N VAL A 171 0.50 12.41 -6.54
CA VAL A 171 1.09 12.03 -5.25
C VAL A 171 1.26 13.28 -4.40
N LYS A 172 1.05 13.12 -3.09
CA LYS A 172 1.39 14.13 -2.10
C LYS A 172 2.41 13.58 -1.13
N ILE A 173 3.48 14.34 -0.87
CA ILE A 173 4.49 14.04 0.15
C ILE A 173 4.60 15.26 1.06
N GLY A 174 4.27 15.09 2.34
CA GLY A 174 4.15 16.21 3.27
C GLY A 174 3.13 17.24 2.77
N ASN A 175 3.60 18.45 2.46
CA ASN A 175 2.76 19.54 1.94
C ASN A 175 2.90 19.77 0.43
N HIS A 176 3.68 18.96 -0.27
CA HIS A 176 3.97 19.12 -1.69
C HIS A 176 3.19 18.12 -2.52
N ASN A 177 2.73 18.55 -3.70
CA ASN A 177 2.06 17.67 -4.66
C ASN A 177 2.98 17.45 -5.85
N SER A 178 2.90 16.26 -6.46
CA SER A 178 3.54 15.97 -7.72
C SER A 178 2.98 16.86 -8.83
N THR A 179 3.80 17.17 -9.83
CA THR A 179 3.39 17.89 -11.05
C THR A 179 2.47 17.04 -11.91
N GLY A 180 2.69 15.72 -11.90
CA GLY A 180 1.88 14.72 -12.57
C GLY A 180 2.41 13.33 -12.28
N CYS A 181 1.65 12.32 -12.69
CA CYS A 181 2.06 10.93 -12.63
C CYS A 181 1.59 10.21 -13.89
N ASP A 182 2.52 9.59 -14.60
CA ASP A 182 2.29 9.01 -15.93
C ASP A 182 2.69 7.54 -15.98
N PHE A 183 2.01 6.82 -16.87
CA PHE A 183 2.37 5.45 -17.24
C PHE A 183 3.27 5.46 -18.47
N ILE A 184 4.47 4.89 -18.36
CA ILE A 184 5.40 4.76 -19.48
C ILE A 184 5.23 3.38 -20.13
N ALA A 185 4.84 3.38 -21.40
CA ALA A 185 4.66 2.14 -22.18
C ALA A 185 5.91 1.25 -22.14
N GLY A 186 5.73 -0.04 -21.81
CA GLY A 186 6.80 -1.02 -21.67
C GLY A 186 7.25 -1.26 -20.22
N TYR A 187 6.92 -0.36 -19.29
CA TYR A 187 7.21 -0.51 -17.87
C TYR A 187 5.93 -0.85 -17.10
N LYS A 188 5.46 -2.09 -17.27
CA LYS A 188 4.26 -2.60 -16.60
C LYS A 188 4.32 -2.44 -15.09
N GLU A 189 3.16 -2.23 -14.49
CA GLU A 189 2.96 -2.10 -13.05
C GLU A 189 3.63 -0.87 -12.43
N ARG A 190 4.01 0.15 -13.20
CA ARG A 190 4.72 1.33 -12.69
C ARG A 190 4.02 2.62 -13.08
N LEU A 191 3.68 3.42 -12.07
CA LEU A 191 3.25 4.80 -12.23
C LEU A 191 4.43 5.71 -11.87
N TYR A 192 4.97 6.43 -12.86
CA TYR A 192 6.10 7.34 -12.69
C TYR A 192 5.59 8.72 -12.28
N CYS A 193 6.23 9.36 -11.31
CA CYS A 193 5.82 10.66 -10.78
C CYS A 193 7.04 11.55 -10.57
N GLU A 194 6.81 12.86 -10.67
CA GLU A 194 7.80 13.90 -10.40
C GLU A 194 7.26 14.86 -9.34
N ILE A 195 8.10 15.25 -8.38
CA ILE A 195 7.72 16.19 -7.32
C ILE A 195 8.86 17.14 -6.96
N GLU A 196 8.55 18.43 -6.91
CA GLU A 196 9.47 19.45 -6.41
C GLU A 196 9.43 19.47 -4.87
N LEU A 197 10.52 19.05 -4.26
CA LEU A 197 10.71 19.05 -2.81
C LEU A 197 11.87 19.97 -2.43
N PRO A 198 11.77 20.67 -1.30
CA PRO A 198 12.85 21.52 -0.83
C PRO A 198 13.92 20.67 -0.12
N ALA A 199 15.15 21.18 -0.01
CA ALA A 199 16.30 20.39 0.47
C ALA A 199 16.13 19.88 1.91
N GLU A 200 15.33 20.54 2.74
CA GLU A 200 15.03 20.09 4.10
C GLU A 200 14.24 18.77 4.19
N TYR A 201 13.73 18.25 3.07
CA TYR A 201 13.09 16.93 2.99
C TYR A 201 14.11 15.80 2.81
N GLU A 202 15.38 16.12 2.55
CA GLU A 202 16.48 15.16 2.37
C GLU A 202 16.64 14.24 3.59
N GLY A 203 16.66 12.92 3.37
CA GLY A 203 16.84 11.93 4.44
C GLY A 203 15.73 11.92 5.50
N ALA A 204 14.65 12.68 5.28
CA ALA A 204 13.55 12.81 6.21
C ALA A 204 12.41 11.84 5.89
N VAL A 205 11.57 11.61 6.90
CA VAL A 205 10.40 10.77 6.79
C VAL A 205 9.14 11.63 6.72
N HIS A 206 8.41 11.56 5.61
CA HIS A 206 7.19 12.36 5.39
C HIS A 206 5.98 11.49 5.08
N PRO A 207 4.75 11.88 5.49
CA PRO A 207 3.56 11.17 5.07
C PRO A 207 3.38 11.26 3.56
N MET A 208 2.99 10.15 2.93
CA MET A 208 2.74 10.06 1.50
C MET A 208 1.32 9.57 1.22
N SER A 209 0.68 10.12 0.19
CA SER A 209 -0.62 9.67 -0.29
C SER A 209 -0.73 9.72 -1.81
N LEU A 210 -1.47 8.77 -2.40
CA LEU A 210 -1.83 8.77 -3.82
C LEU A 210 -3.31 9.16 -3.97
N TYR A 211 -3.55 10.10 -4.87
CA TYR A 211 -4.86 10.59 -5.27
C TYR A 211 -5.13 10.25 -6.73
N VAL A 212 -6.39 9.95 -7.04
CA VAL A 212 -6.92 9.76 -8.38
C VAL A 212 -8.18 10.60 -8.51
N ASP A 213 -8.34 11.31 -9.62
CA ASP A 213 -9.47 12.21 -9.87
C ASP A 213 -10.85 11.53 -9.87
N THR A 214 -10.90 10.26 -10.25
CA THR A 214 -12.12 9.44 -10.17
C THR A 214 -12.47 8.97 -8.76
N CYS A 215 -11.73 9.41 -7.73
CA CYS A 215 -11.90 9.03 -6.34
C CYS A 215 -11.98 10.25 -5.42
N GLU A 216 -12.98 10.27 -4.54
CA GLU A 216 -13.12 11.33 -3.53
C GLU A 216 -12.03 11.24 -2.44
N GLN A 217 -11.54 10.03 -2.17
CA GLN A 217 -10.56 9.74 -1.13
C GLN A 217 -9.23 9.30 -1.73
N ASN A 218 -8.15 9.46 -0.96
CA ASN A 218 -6.84 8.96 -1.34
C ASN A 218 -6.90 7.43 -1.50
N VAL A 219 -6.55 6.93 -2.68
CA VAL A 219 -6.53 5.48 -2.98
C VAL A 219 -5.37 4.77 -2.29
N TYR A 220 -4.36 5.53 -1.85
CA TYR A 220 -3.29 5.07 -0.99
C TYR A 220 -3.00 6.13 0.06
N SER A 221 -3.03 5.73 1.31
CA SER A 221 -2.62 6.53 2.46
C SER A 221 -1.81 5.62 3.36
N GLY A 222 -0.54 5.45 3.05
CA GLY A 222 0.34 4.48 3.68
C GLY A 222 1.74 5.04 3.92
N GLN A 223 2.35 4.57 5.02
CA GLN A 223 3.74 4.73 5.46
C GLN A 223 4.49 5.98 4.95
N SER A 224 4.79 6.88 5.88
CA SER A 224 6.11 7.50 6.03
C SER A 224 7.13 7.16 4.93
N ALA A 225 7.17 7.98 3.88
CA ALA A 225 8.15 7.95 2.81
C ALA A 225 9.51 8.38 3.37
N PHE A 226 10.50 7.49 3.37
CA PHE A 226 11.90 7.85 3.62
C PHE A 226 12.50 8.36 2.32
N LEU A 227 12.83 9.65 2.28
CA LEU A 227 13.35 10.30 1.09
C LEU A 227 14.86 10.10 0.95
N PRO A 228 15.37 9.92 -0.28
CA PRO A 228 16.80 9.72 -0.49
C PRO A 228 17.62 10.99 -0.18
N GLU A 229 18.93 10.81 -0.05
CA GLU A 229 19.88 11.92 0.02
C GLU A 229 20.03 12.61 -1.35
N ILE A 230 20.25 13.92 -1.34
CA ILE A 230 20.45 14.74 -2.53
C ILE A 230 21.89 14.57 -2.99
N LYS A 231 22.07 14.14 -4.24
CA LYS A 231 23.37 13.98 -4.87
C LYS A 231 23.78 15.25 -5.60
N ASN A 232 25.08 15.52 -5.60
CA ASN A 232 25.70 16.46 -6.54
C ASN A 232 25.96 15.73 -7.85
N LYS A 233 25.74 16.41 -8.99
CA LYS A 233 26.06 15.89 -10.32
C LYS A 233 27.57 15.84 -10.58
#